data_AF-Q7V4W0-F1
#
_entry.id   AF-Q7V4W0-F1
#
_cell.length_a   1.000
_cell.length_b   1.000
_cell.length_c   1.000
_cell.angle_alpha   90.00
_cell.angle_beta   90.00
_cell.angle_gamma   90.00
#
_symmetry.space_group_name_H-M   'P 1'
#
loop_
_entity.id
_entity.type
_entity.pdbx_description
1 polymer ?
#
loop_
_entity_poly.entity_id
_entity_poly.type
_entity_poly.pdbx_seq_one_letter_code
_entity_poly.pdbx_strand_id
1 'polypeptide(L)'
;MKLNSMRRTSLLFRFSAGFEILGGIFALVLPVKFCSLLFGYTLVTELVGIARLFALAIIALGWACWEVSSHAPMQNPRRSLCYYNIAVGLLLASIGVSQDLTGVLLWPGVFIHLAIGILLLPGLTKLEIS
;
A
#
# COMPACT_ATOMS: atom_id res chain seq x y z
N MET A 1 -2.47 18.94 -31.38
CA MET A 1 -2.90 17.57 -31.03
C MET A 1 -2.09 16.94 -29.87
N LYS A 2 -0.77 17.16 -29.76
CA LYS A 2 0.12 16.60 -28.70
C LYS A 2 -0.23 17.02 -27.25
N LEU A 3 -0.66 18.27 -27.01
CA LEU A 3 -1.06 18.74 -25.67
C LEU A 3 -2.32 18.02 -25.10
N ASN A 4 -3.34 17.78 -25.93
CA ASN A 4 -4.57 17.09 -25.51
C ASN A 4 -4.36 15.59 -25.25
N SER A 5 -3.27 15.00 -25.75
CA SER A 5 -2.86 13.63 -25.44
C SER A 5 -2.21 13.56 -24.07
N MET A 6 -1.19 14.40 -23.80
CA MET A 6 -0.49 14.42 -22.50
C MET A 6 -1.42 14.73 -21.31
N ARG A 7 -2.35 15.68 -21.47
CA ARG A 7 -3.33 16.04 -20.43
C ARG A 7 -4.34 14.91 -20.15
N ARG A 8 -4.76 14.16 -21.17
CA ARG A 8 -5.66 13.00 -21.02
C ARG A 8 -4.96 11.83 -20.36
N THR A 9 -3.71 11.55 -20.71
CA THR A 9 -2.92 10.48 -20.10
C THR A 9 -2.74 10.74 -18.59
N SER A 10 -2.39 11.97 -18.19
CA SER A 10 -2.25 12.35 -16.77
C SER A 10 -3.56 12.22 -15.96
N LEU A 11 -4.71 12.53 -16.56
CA LEU A 11 -6.02 12.38 -15.92
C LEU A 11 -6.40 10.91 -15.66
N LEU A 12 -6.17 10.05 -16.65
CA LEU A 12 -6.44 8.62 -16.53
C LEU A 12 -5.56 7.96 -15.46
N PHE A 13 -4.27 8.31 -15.40
CA PHE A 13 -3.37 7.82 -14.36
C PHE A 13 -3.82 8.22 -12.96
N ARG A 14 -4.21 9.49 -12.76
CA ARG A 14 -4.75 9.95 -11.48
C ARG A 14 -6.02 9.21 -11.11
N PHE A 15 -6.96 9.10 -12.05
CA PHE A 15 -8.21 8.38 -11.81
C PHE A 15 -7.95 6.92 -11.40
N SER A 16 -7.08 6.20 -12.14
CA SER A 16 -6.70 4.82 -11.83
C SER A 16 -6.01 4.72 -10.46
N ALA A 17 -5.04 5.59 -10.17
CA ALA A 17 -4.36 5.62 -8.88
C ALA A 17 -5.33 5.87 -7.71
N GLY A 18 -6.27 6.79 -7.87
CA GLY A 18 -7.32 7.05 -6.87
C GLY A 18 -8.25 5.84 -6.67
N PHE A 19 -8.62 5.15 -7.76
CA PHE A 19 -9.43 3.95 -7.70
C PHE A 19 -8.73 2.82 -6.95
N GLU A 20 -7.43 2.60 -7.21
CA GLU A 20 -6.63 1.59 -6.50
C GLU A 20 -6.48 1.91 -5.01
N ILE A 21 -6.27 3.17 -4.65
CA ILE A 21 -6.22 3.58 -3.23
C ILE A 21 -7.57 3.29 -2.55
N LEU A 22 -8.70 3.66 -3.18
CA LEU A 22 -10.03 3.43 -2.62
C LEU A 22 -10.36 1.94 -2.52
N GLY A 23 -10.06 1.17 -3.57
CA GLY A 23 -10.23 -0.28 -3.60
C GLY A 23 -9.39 -0.95 -2.52
N GLY A 24 -8.13 -0.53 -2.37
CA GLY A 24 -7.25 -0.97 -1.31
C GLY A 24 -7.74 -0.63 0.09
N ILE A 25 -8.22 0.59 0.34
CA ILE A 25 -8.81 0.96 1.64
C ILE A 25 -10.02 0.07 1.95
N PHE A 26 -10.90 -0.15 0.96
CA PHE A 26 -12.07 -1.00 1.14
C PHE A 26 -11.68 -2.46 1.42
N ALA A 27 -10.67 -3.00 0.71
CA ALA A 27 -10.10 -4.31 0.95
C ALA A 27 -9.41 -4.44 2.33
N LEU A 28 -8.79 -3.36 2.82
CA LEU A 28 -8.11 -3.34 4.12
C LEU A 28 -9.12 -3.38 5.29
N VAL A 29 -10.17 -2.55 5.20
CA VAL A 29 -11.16 -2.39 6.27
C VAL A 29 -12.20 -3.52 6.26
N LEU A 30 -12.67 -3.93 5.07
CA LEU A 30 -13.74 -4.92 4.89
C LEU A 30 -13.29 -6.06 3.94
N PRO A 31 -12.22 -6.81 4.26
CA PRO A 31 -11.62 -7.80 3.36
C PRO A 31 -12.59 -8.90 2.93
N VAL A 32 -13.42 -9.40 3.84
CA VAL A 32 -14.40 -10.45 3.54
C VAL A 32 -15.42 -9.94 2.52
N LYS A 33 -16.00 -8.75 2.75
CA LYS A 33 -16.96 -8.16 1.81
C LYS A 33 -16.30 -7.87 0.47
N PHE A 34 -15.12 -7.27 0.47
CA PHE A 34 -14.37 -6.98 -0.76
C PHE A 34 -14.16 -8.24 -1.60
N CYS A 35 -13.61 -9.30 -1.00
CA CYS A 35 -13.39 -10.57 -1.69
C CYS A 35 -14.70 -11.26 -2.11
N SER A 36 -15.77 -11.16 -1.32
CA SER A 36 -17.08 -11.69 -1.71
C SER A 36 -17.72 -10.94 -2.88
N LEU A 37 -17.62 -9.62 -2.92
CA LEU A 37 -18.06 -8.82 -4.05
C LEU A 37 -17.22 -9.09 -5.31
N LEU A 38 -15.91 -9.29 -5.15
CA LEU A 38 -14.99 -9.45 -6.27
C LEU A 38 -15.01 -10.87 -6.86
N PHE A 39 -15.09 -11.90 -6.00
CA PHE A 39 -14.94 -13.31 -6.40
C PHE A 39 -16.22 -14.14 -6.26
N GLY A 40 -17.26 -13.61 -5.62
CA GLY A 40 -18.55 -14.30 -5.47
C GLY A 40 -18.60 -15.36 -4.36
N TYR A 41 -17.58 -15.44 -3.50
CA TYR A 41 -17.56 -16.36 -2.35
C TYR A 41 -16.99 -15.73 -1.08
N THR A 42 -17.31 -16.31 0.07
CA THR A 42 -16.87 -15.79 1.38
C THR A 42 -15.41 -16.13 1.62
N LEU A 43 -14.61 -15.11 1.94
CA LEU A 43 -13.20 -15.29 2.30
C LEU A 43 -13.10 -16.08 3.62
N VAL A 44 -12.27 -17.12 3.64
CA VAL A 44 -11.97 -17.89 4.85
C VAL A 44 -11.13 -17.04 5.82
N THR A 45 -11.33 -17.21 7.12
CA THR A 45 -10.73 -16.37 8.18
C THR A 45 -9.20 -16.31 8.09
N GLU A 46 -8.55 -17.42 7.74
CA GLU A 46 -7.09 -17.56 7.64
C GLU A 46 -6.52 -16.73 6.48
N LEU A 47 -7.33 -16.43 5.45
CA LEU A 47 -6.92 -15.62 4.30
C LEU A 47 -7.10 -14.11 4.53
N VAL A 48 -7.74 -13.70 5.63
CA VAL A 48 -7.98 -12.28 5.95
C VAL A 48 -6.66 -11.52 6.09
N GLY A 49 -5.64 -12.12 6.70
CA GLY A 49 -4.31 -11.51 6.82
C GLY A 49 -3.65 -11.26 5.46
N ILE A 50 -3.77 -12.22 4.53
CA ILE A 50 -3.25 -12.11 3.16
C ILE A 50 -4.00 -11.03 2.38
N ALA A 51 -5.33 -10.97 2.51
CA ALA A 51 -6.14 -9.94 1.86
C ALA A 51 -5.75 -8.52 2.31
N ARG A 52 -5.51 -8.33 3.62
CA ARG A 52 -5.03 -7.05 4.17
C ARG A 52 -3.62 -6.70 3.72
N LEU A 53 -2.73 -7.69 3.62
CA LEU A 53 -1.38 -7.49 3.11
C LEU A 53 -1.40 -7.03 1.64
N PHE A 54 -2.22 -7.68 0.82
CA PHE A 54 -2.45 -7.27 -0.57
C PHE A 54 -3.04 -5.86 -0.65
N ALA A 55 -4.02 -5.54 0.20
CA ALA A 55 -4.62 -4.21 0.27
C ALA A 55 -3.57 -3.11 0.55
N LEU A 56 -2.66 -3.32 1.50
CA LEU A 56 -1.58 -2.37 1.78
C LEU A 56 -0.64 -2.18 0.57
N ALA A 57 -0.37 -3.24 -0.18
CA ALA A 57 0.47 -3.16 -1.38
C ALA A 57 -0.16 -2.29 -2.48
N ILE A 58 -1.46 -2.50 -2.77
CA ILE A 58 -2.15 -1.72 -3.81
C ILE A 58 -2.39 -0.26 -3.38
N ILE A 59 -2.62 0.01 -2.09
CA ILE A 59 -2.68 1.39 -1.56
C ILE A 59 -1.35 2.09 -1.79
N ALA A 60 -0.23 1.45 -1.43
CA ALA A 60 1.10 2.02 -1.61
C ALA A 60 1.44 2.25 -3.08
N LEU A 61 1.06 1.32 -3.97
CA LEU A 61 1.23 1.47 -5.41
C LEU A 61 0.40 2.64 -5.96
N GLY A 62 -0.88 2.72 -5.59
CA GLY A 62 -1.75 3.82 -5.99
C GLY A 62 -1.21 5.17 -5.51
N TRP A 63 -0.70 5.22 -4.29
CA TRP A 63 -0.05 6.42 -3.75
C TRP A 63 1.20 6.80 -4.55
N ALA A 64 2.07 5.85 -4.86
CA ALA A 64 3.27 6.09 -5.67
C ALA A 64 2.92 6.59 -7.08
N CYS A 65 1.91 5.98 -7.72
CA CYS A 65 1.42 6.36 -9.04
C CYS A 65 0.75 7.75 -9.05
N TRP A 66 0.10 8.12 -7.95
CA TRP A 66 -0.52 9.43 -7.79
C TRP A 66 0.53 10.56 -7.71
N GLU A 67 1.61 10.33 -6.95
CA GLU A 67 2.73 11.26 -6.79
C GLU A 67 3.42 11.57 -8.14
N VAL A 68 3.69 10.53 -8.94
CA VAL A 68 4.30 10.64 -10.28
C VAL A 68 3.43 11.44 -11.26
N SER A 69 2.11 11.41 -11.09
CA SER A 69 1.17 12.08 -11.99
C SER A 69 0.99 13.58 -11.70
N SER A 70 1.43 14.05 -10.53
CA SER A 70 1.46 15.47 -10.21
C SER A 70 2.69 16.10 -10.90
N HIS A 71 2.54 17.22 -11.61
CA HIS A 71 3.66 17.92 -12.27
C HIS A 71 4.67 18.55 -11.28
N ALA A 72 4.67 18.11 -10.02
CA ALA A 72 5.67 18.46 -9.03
C ALA A 72 6.97 17.68 -9.35
N PRO A 73 8.16 18.27 -9.12
CA PRO A 73 9.43 17.60 -9.34
C PRO A 73 9.46 16.29 -8.56
N MET A 74 9.41 15.17 -9.30
CA MET A 74 9.49 13.77 -8.87
C MET A 74 9.25 13.56 -7.37
N GLN A 75 7.98 13.65 -6.94
CA GLN A 75 7.59 13.28 -5.58
C GLN A 75 7.97 11.82 -5.32
N ASN A 76 8.62 11.61 -4.17
CA ASN A 76 9.67 10.63 -4.02
C ASN A 76 9.06 9.23 -3.74
N PRO A 77 9.22 8.22 -4.62
CA PRO A 77 8.69 6.86 -4.41
C PRO A 77 9.15 6.22 -3.07
N ARG A 78 10.18 6.79 -2.44
CA ARG A 78 10.58 6.51 -1.06
C ARG A 78 9.45 6.69 -0.04
N ARG A 79 8.55 7.67 -0.21
CA ARG A 79 7.42 7.93 0.70
C ARG A 79 6.45 6.76 0.71
N SER A 80 5.92 6.40 -0.44
CA SER A 80 4.98 5.27 -0.57
C SER A 80 5.61 3.96 -0.11
N LEU A 81 6.89 3.73 -0.41
CA LEU A 81 7.61 2.52 0.03
C LEU A 81 7.87 2.50 1.55
N CYS A 82 8.13 3.66 2.16
CA CYS A 82 8.24 3.79 3.63
C CYS A 82 6.92 3.46 4.31
N TYR A 83 5.81 4.08 3.84
CA TYR A 83 4.47 3.79 4.35
C TYR A 83 4.10 2.31 4.21
N TYR A 84 4.36 1.71 3.05
CA TYR A 84 4.15 0.29 2.82
C TYR A 84 4.88 -0.56 3.87
N ASN A 85 6.19 -0.36 4.02
CA ASN A 85 7.01 -1.15 4.91
C ASN A 85 6.59 -1.01 6.38
N ILE A 86 6.27 0.20 6.85
CA ILE A 86 5.79 0.41 8.22
C ILE A 86 4.42 -0.26 8.41
N ALA A 87 3.48 -0.03 7.49
CA ALA A 87 2.12 -0.57 7.60
C ALA A 87 2.11 -2.11 7.55
N VAL A 88 2.91 -2.72 6.67
CA VAL A 88 3.06 -4.18 6.60
C VAL A 88 3.71 -4.73 7.86
N GLY A 89 4.78 -4.11 8.35
CA GLY A 89 5.43 -4.53 9.59
C GLY A 89 4.47 -4.52 10.78
N LEU A 90 3.66 -3.46 10.91
CA LEU A 90 2.62 -3.36 11.95
C LEU A 90 1.49 -4.38 11.76
N LEU A 91 1.04 -4.61 10.52
CA LEU A 91 0.03 -5.62 10.23
C LEU A 91 0.53 -7.01 10.64
N LEU A 92 1.73 -7.40 10.19
CA LEU A 92 2.35 -8.68 10.51
C LEU A 92 2.54 -8.85 12.02
N ALA A 93 2.98 -7.80 12.73
CA ALA A 93 3.08 -7.83 14.19
C ALA A 93 1.71 -8.02 14.85
N SER A 94 0.70 -7.30 14.38
CA SER A 94 -0.65 -7.39 14.94
C SER A 94 -1.27 -8.78 14.76
N ILE A 95 -1.15 -9.39 13.58
CA ILE A 95 -1.68 -10.74 13.33
C ILE A 95 -0.85 -11.79 14.06
N GLY A 96 0.46 -11.59 14.19
CA GLY A 96 1.34 -12.47 14.94
C GLY A 96 0.97 -12.57 16.41
N VAL A 97 0.62 -11.44 17.02
CA VAL A 97 0.20 -11.37 18.43
C VAL A 97 -1.26 -11.80 18.62
N SER A 98 -2.16 -11.45 17.70
CA SER A 98 -3.62 -11.66 17.90
C SER A 98 -4.16 -13.00 17.41
N GLN A 99 -3.45 -13.70 16.52
CA GLN A 99 -3.91 -14.93 15.88
C GLN A 99 -3.00 -16.13 16.17
N ASP A 100 -2.09 -16.03 17.15
CA ASP A 100 -1.15 -17.08 17.55
C ASP A 100 -0.39 -17.72 16.36
N LEU A 101 -0.07 -16.92 15.34
CA LEU A 101 0.60 -17.40 14.14
C LEU A 101 2.07 -17.74 14.45
N THR A 102 2.47 -18.99 14.20
CA THR A 102 3.82 -19.50 14.51
C THR A 102 4.73 -19.67 13.29
N GLY A 103 4.36 -19.10 12.13
CA GLY A 103 5.14 -19.23 10.90
C GLY A 103 6.58 -18.72 11.09
N VAL A 104 7.57 -19.52 10.68
CA VAL A 104 9.00 -19.22 10.87
C VAL A 104 9.42 -17.87 10.24
N LEU A 105 8.75 -17.44 9.18
CA LEU A 105 9.01 -16.19 8.47
C LEU A 105 8.26 -14.98 9.02
N LEU A 106 7.32 -15.16 9.96
CA LEU A 106 6.48 -14.07 10.47
C LEU A 106 7.34 -13.00 11.16
N TRP A 107 8.06 -13.39 12.21
CA TRP A 107 8.91 -12.46 12.97
C TRP A 107 10.05 -11.88 12.14
N PRO A 108 10.80 -12.65 11.32
CA PRO A 108 11.74 -12.08 10.36
C PRO A 108 11.09 -11.04 9.45
N GLY A 109 9.89 -11.31 8.92
CA GLY A 109 9.14 -10.39 8.08
C GLY A 109 8.81 -9.08 8.80
N VAL A 110 8.32 -9.15 10.04
CA VAL A 110 8.06 -7.96 10.89
C VAL A 110 9.31 -7.10 11.02
N PHE A 111 10.43 -7.70 11.42
CA PHE A 111 11.67 -6.96 11.64
C PHE A 111 12.21 -6.32 10.36
N ILE A 112 12.23 -7.06 9.26
CA ILE A 112 12.74 -6.56 7.97
C ILE A 112 11.91 -5.38 7.49
N HIS A 113 10.57 -5.51 7.48
CA HIS A 113 9.69 -4.44 7.04
C HIS A 113 9.79 -3.20 7.92
N LEU A 114 9.80 -3.34 9.25
CA LEU A 114 9.96 -2.19 10.15
C LEU A 114 11.34 -1.55 10.02
N ALA A 115 12.41 -2.34 9.93
CA ALA A 115 13.78 -1.81 9.78
C ALA A 115 13.94 -1.01 8.49
N ILE A 116 13.46 -1.53 7.35
CA ILE A 116 13.48 -0.82 6.07
C ILE A 116 12.62 0.45 6.16
N GLY A 117 11.42 0.35 6.73
CA GLY A 117 10.52 1.49 6.92
C GLY A 117 11.18 2.62 7.72
N ILE A 118 11.80 2.29 8.85
CA ILE A 118 12.52 3.23 9.72
C ILE A 118 13.73 3.84 9.00
N LEU A 119 14.50 3.02 8.27
CA LEU A 119 15.67 3.49 7.53
C LEU A 119 15.30 4.50 6.42
N LEU A 120 14.09 4.42 5.88
CA LEU A 120 13.59 5.36 4.88
C LEU A 120 13.12 6.69 5.50
N LEU A 121 12.79 6.76 6.80
CA LEU A 121 12.27 7.97 7.46
C LEU A 121 13.19 9.20 7.37
N PRO A 122 14.51 9.13 7.61
CA PRO A 122 15.41 10.28 7.49
C PRO A 122 15.48 10.83 6.06
N GLY A 123 15.26 9.95 5.07
CA GLY A 123 15.15 10.35 3.67
C GLY A 123 13.89 11.16 3.38
N LEU A 124 12.84 11.05 4.21
CA LEU A 124 11.60 11.81 4.07
C LEU A 124 11.70 13.20 4.71
N THR A 125 12.30 13.28 5.90
CA THR A 125 12.43 14.56 6.63
C THR A 125 13.34 15.54 5.91
N LYS A 126 14.40 15.06 5.23
CA LYS A 126 15.28 15.92 4.41
C LYS A 126 14.60 16.51 3.17
N LEU A 127 13.50 15.92 2.69
CA LEU A 127 12.76 16.40 1.52
C LEU A 127 11.72 17.46 1.87
N GLU A 128 11.31 17.56 3.14
CA GLU A 128 10.35 18.56 3.61
C GLU A 128 11.02 19.91 3.95
N ILE A 129 12.34 19.92 4.09
CA ILE A 129 13.13 21.09 4.54
C ILE A 129 13.94 21.71 3.38
N SER A 130 14.00 21.04 2.21
CA SER A 130 14.67 21.53 0.99
C SER A 130 13.68 22.08 -0.03
#